data_AF-A0A914VSV6-F1
#
_entry.id   AF-A0A914VSV6-F1
#
_cell.length_a   1.000
_cell.length_b   1.000
_cell.length_c   1.000
_cell.angle_alpha   90.00
_cell.angle_beta   90.00
_cell.angle_gamma   90.00
#
_symmetry.space_group_name_H-M   'P 1'
#
loop_
_entity.id
_entity.type
_entity.pdbx_description
1 polymer ?
#
loop_
_entity_poly.entity_id
_entity_poly.type
_entity_poly.pdbx_seq_one_letter_code
_entity_poly.pdbx_strand_id
1 'polypeptide(L)'
;MAHSMIRVPFTNTDWAVVRDAFRSEDAAVLKDAVSILAAWRARTGKAMPVAADISELILRVLIADAECVGVDDWWSAGNVRLLFCTAIIR
;
A
#
# COMPACT_ATOMS: atom_id res chain seq x y z
N MET A 1 1.19 20.85 30.94
CA MET A 1 1.98 20.05 29.97
C MET A 1 1.05 19.69 28.82
N ALA A 2 1.22 20.30 27.66
CA ALA A 2 0.40 19.99 26.50
C ALA A 2 0.90 18.68 25.88
N HIS A 3 0.10 17.61 25.96
CA HIS A 3 0.36 16.41 25.17
C HIS A 3 0.30 16.81 23.69
N SER A 4 1.40 16.69 22.95
CA SER A 4 1.37 16.86 21.50
C SER A 4 0.56 15.70 20.92
N MET A 5 -0.72 15.94 20.66
CA MET A 5 -1.56 14.98 19.97
C MET A 5 -1.08 14.94 18.52
N ILE A 6 -0.36 13.88 18.14
CA ILE A 6 0.09 13.67 16.76
C ILE A 6 -1.16 13.59 15.89
N ARG A 7 -1.37 14.57 15.01
CA ARG A 7 -2.46 14.52 14.03
C ARG A 7 -2.09 13.53 12.94
N VAL A 8 -2.93 12.52 12.76
CA VAL A 8 -2.80 11.50 11.70
C VAL A 8 -3.93 11.66 10.67
N PRO A 9 -3.71 11.29 9.40
CA PRO A 9 -4.75 11.38 8.37
C PRO A 9 -5.86 10.34 8.50
N PHE A 10 -5.78 9.40 9.43
CA PHE A 10 -6.56 8.16 9.41
C PHE A 10 -7.33 7.90 10.68
N THR A 11 -8.38 7.09 10.55
CA THR A 11 -9.12 6.55 11.69
C THR A 11 -8.50 5.22 12.14
N ASN A 12 -8.82 4.74 13.34
CA ASN A 12 -8.42 3.40 13.78
C ASN A 12 -8.97 2.31 12.85
N THR A 13 -10.15 2.53 12.27
CA THR A 13 -10.78 1.61 11.32
C THR A 13 -10.01 1.57 10.01
N ASP A 14 -9.70 2.72 9.42
CA ASP A 14 -8.90 2.81 8.20
C ASP A 14 -7.54 2.11 8.40
N TRP A 15 -6.89 2.35 9.54
CA TRP A 15 -5.62 1.73 9.89
C TRP A 15 -5.71 0.21 9.99
N ALA A 16 -6.76 -0.31 10.63
CA ALA A 16 -6.98 -1.76 10.73
C ALA A 16 -7.12 -2.41 9.35
N VAL A 17 -7.90 -1.81 8.44
CA VAL A 17 -8.08 -2.34 7.07
C VAL A 17 -6.76 -2.37 6.33
N VAL A 18 -6.01 -1.25 6.32
CA VAL A 18 -4.71 -1.18 5.62
C VAL A 18 -3.71 -2.19 6.20
N ARG A 19 -3.64 -2.32 7.53
CA ARG A 19 -2.74 -3.26 8.20
C ARG A 19 -3.08 -4.71 7.86
N ASP A 20 -4.37 -5.05 7.88
CA ASP A 20 -4.81 -6.43 7.69
C ASP A 20 -4.73 -6.84 6.21
N ALA A 21 -4.82 -5.88 5.27
CA ALA A 21 -4.64 -6.11 3.84
C ALA A 21 -3.27 -6.70 3.49
N PHE A 22 -2.19 -6.35 4.22
CA PHE A 22 -0.85 -6.93 4.01
C PHE A 22 -0.78 -8.45 4.28
N ARG A 23 -1.81 -9.04 4.88
CA ARG A 23 -1.91 -10.48 5.12
C ARG A 23 -2.83 -11.18 4.11
N SER A 24 -3.39 -10.43 3.17
CA SER A 24 -4.32 -10.93 2.17
C SER A 24 -3.61 -11.22 0.85
N GLU A 25 -3.98 -12.31 0.21
CA GLU A 25 -3.60 -12.63 -1.18
C GLU A 25 -4.69 -12.18 -2.17
N ASP A 26 -5.85 -11.73 -1.68
CA ASP A 26 -6.94 -11.24 -2.51
C ASP A 26 -6.65 -9.82 -3.03
N ALA A 27 -6.47 -9.71 -4.35
CA ALA A 27 -6.24 -8.45 -5.05
C ALA A 27 -7.33 -7.39 -4.82
N ALA A 28 -8.59 -7.79 -4.59
CA ALA A 28 -9.66 -6.84 -4.28
C ALA A 28 -9.43 -6.16 -2.93
N VAL A 29 -9.09 -6.93 -1.90
CA VAL A 29 -8.77 -6.43 -0.55
C VAL A 29 -7.56 -5.49 -0.59
N LEU A 30 -6.54 -5.83 -1.38
CA LEU A 30 -5.36 -4.99 -1.56
C LEU A 30 -5.70 -3.66 -2.26
N LYS A 31 -6.57 -3.68 -3.28
CA LYS A 31 -7.04 -2.46 -3.98
C LYS A 31 -7.86 -1.54 -3.08
N ASP A 32 -8.66 -2.10 -2.19
CA ASP A 32 -9.40 -1.32 -1.18
C ASP A 32 -8.43 -0.60 -0.24
N ALA A 33 -7.38 -1.29 0.24
CA ALA A 33 -6.35 -0.68 1.08
C ALA A 33 -5.59 0.45 0.38
N VAL A 34 -5.24 0.29 -0.90
CA VAL A 34 -4.65 1.37 -1.72
C VAL A 34 -5.59 2.57 -1.82
N SER A 35 -6.89 2.34 -1.98
CA SER A 35 -7.89 3.41 -2.07
C SER A 35 -8.00 4.20 -0.75
N ILE A 36 -7.88 3.52 0.40
CA ILE A 36 -7.81 4.17 1.71
C ILE A 36 -6.54 5.03 1.84
N LEU A 37 -5.37 4.52 1.44
CA LEU A 37 -4.11 5.27 1.44
C LEU A 37 -4.17 6.50 0.53
N ALA A 38 -4.81 6.39 -0.64
CA ALA A 38 -5.05 7.53 -1.52
C ALA A 38 -5.93 8.59 -0.84
N ALA A 39 -6.96 8.17 -0.10
CA ALA A 39 -7.79 9.07 0.69
C ALA A 39 -7.01 9.75 1.82
N TRP A 40 -6.05 9.06 2.45
CA TRP A 40 -5.17 9.66 3.45
C TRP A 40 -4.31 10.76 2.82
N ARG A 41 -3.69 10.47 1.66
CA ARG A 41 -2.89 11.46 0.93
C ARG A 41 -3.72 12.65 0.47
N ALA A 42 -4.98 12.46 0.06
CA ALA A 42 -5.86 13.58 -0.26
C ALA A 42 -6.10 14.51 0.95
N ARG A 43 -6.11 13.97 2.18
CA ARG A 43 -6.29 14.75 3.42
C ARG A 43 -5.00 15.43 3.91
N THR A 44 -3.84 14.78 3.79
CA THR A 44 -2.56 15.31 4.28
C THR A 44 -1.71 16.03 3.23
N GLY A 45 -2.01 15.84 1.95
CA GLY A 45 -1.19 16.34 0.85
C GLY A 45 0.27 15.90 0.99
N LYS A 46 1.18 16.87 1.05
CA LYS A 46 2.64 16.63 1.19
C LYS A 46 3.08 16.20 2.59
N ALA A 47 2.20 16.25 3.59
CA ALA A 47 2.50 15.84 4.96
C ALA A 47 2.18 14.36 5.23
N MET A 48 1.97 13.56 4.18
CA MET A 48 1.72 12.13 4.31
C MET A 48 2.93 11.44 4.95
N PRO A 49 2.75 10.56 5.95
CA PRO A 49 3.86 9.81 6.52
C PRO A 49 4.55 8.96 5.46
N VAL A 50 5.89 9.01 5.40
CA VAL A 50 6.70 8.23 4.44
C VAL A 50 6.37 6.73 4.50
N ALA A 51 6.13 6.20 5.70
CA ALA A 51 5.73 4.81 5.87
C ALA A 51 4.43 4.46 5.12
N ALA A 52 3.46 5.39 5.06
CA ALA A 52 2.21 5.19 4.35
C ALA A 52 2.41 5.31 2.83
N ASP A 53 3.32 6.19 2.38
CA ASP A 53 3.74 6.27 0.97
C ASP A 53 4.39 4.97 0.48
N ILE A 54 5.31 4.42 1.26
CA ILE A 54 5.97 3.14 0.96
C ILE A 54 4.96 1.99 1.03
N SER A 55 4.06 2.00 2.02
CA SER A 55 3.01 0.97 2.15
C SER A 55 2.14 0.88 0.90
N GLU A 56 1.77 2.02 0.31
CA GLU A 56 0.99 2.05 -0.93
C GLU A 56 1.74 1.40 -2.10
N LEU A 57 3.04 1.67 -2.22
CA LEU A 57 3.86 1.06 -3.26
C LEU A 57 3.94 -0.45 -3.09
N ILE A 58 4.19 -0.94 -1.88
CA ILE A 58 4.24 -2.37 -1.58
C ILE A 58 2.90 -3.04 -1.93
N LEU A 59 1.77 -2.45 -1.52
CA LEU A 59 0.45 -2.99 -1.84
C LEU A 59 0.20 -3.06 -3.36
N ARG A 60 0.64 -2.05 -4.12
CA ARG A 60 0.54 -2.09 -5.59
C ARG A 60 1.37 -3.21 -6.21
N VAL A 61 2.54 -3.54 -5.63
CA VAL A 61 3.33 -4.69 -6.08
C VAL A 61 2.63 -6.01 -5.74
N LEU A 62 2.07 -6.13 -4.53
CA LEU A 62 1.31 -7.32 -4.13
C LEU A 62 0.06 -7.54 -5.01
N ILE A 63 -0.61 -6.46 -5.44
CA ILE A 63 -1.70 -6.55 -6.42
C ILE A 63 -1.18 -7.11 -7.74
N ALA A 64 -0.07 -6.58 -8.25
CA ALA A 64 0.51 -7.04 -9.51
C ALA A 64 0.96 -8.51 -9.43
N ASP A 65 1.50 -8.94 -8.29
CA ASP A 65 1.88 -10.33 -8.02
C ASP A 65 0.65 -11.25 -7.99
N ALA A 66 -0.39 -10.87 -7.24
CA ALA A 66 -1.65 -11.60 -7.15
C ALA A 66 -2.36 -11.73 -8.52
N GLU A 67 -2.31 -10.69 -9.36
CA GLU A 67 -2.85 -10.71 -10.73
C GLU A 67 -1.98 -11.51 -11.72
N CYS A 68 -0.72 -11.79 -11.36
CA CYS A 68 0.21 -12.60 -12.16
C CYS A 68 0.08 -14.11 -11.90
N VAL A 69 -0.62 -14.53 -10.85
CA VAL A 69 -0.75 -15.95 -10.49
C VAL A 69 -1.45 -16.71 -11.63
N GLY A 70 -0.74 -17.67 -12.22
CA GLY A 70 -1.24 -18.49 -13.33
C GLY A 70 -0.92 -17.96 -14.74
N VAL A 71 -0.21 -16.83 -14.84
CA VAL A 71 0.31 -16.31 -16.11
C VAL A 71 1.71 -16.86 -16.34
N ASP A 72 1.86 -17.78 -17.30
CA ASP A 72 3.16 -18.37 -17.69
C ASP A 72 3.91 -17.44 -18.66
N ASP A 73 4.04 -16.16 -18.28
CA ASP A 73 4.73 -15.13 -19.05
C ASP A 73 5.93 -14.59 -18.26
N TRP A 74 7.12 -14.89 -18.77
CA TRP A 74 8.39 -14.46 -18.20
C TRP A 74 8.50 -12.93 -18.13
N TRP A 75 7.86 -12.19 -19.03
CA TRP A 75 7.87 -10.73 -19.04
C TRP A 75 7.07 -10.16 -17.87
N SER A 76 5.86 -10.69 -17.64
CA SER A 76 5.01 -10.31 -16.52
C SER A 76 5.70 -10.61 -15.17
N ALA A 77 6.31 -11.79 -15.02
CA ALA A 77 7.10 -12.13 -13.83
C ALA A 77 8.33 -11.21 -13.64
N GLY A 78 9.00 -10.83 -14.74
CA GLY A 78 10.11 -9.86 -14.72
C GLY A 78 9.67 -8.48 -14.23
N ASN A 79 8.51 -8.01 -14.69
CA ASN A 79 7.94 -6.72 -14.28
C ASN A 79 7.58 -6.69 -12.79
N VAL A 80 6.97 -7.76 -12.25
CA VAL A 80 6.66 -7.85 -10.81
C VAL A 80 7.95 -7.75 -9.97
N ARG A 81 9.03 -8.44 -10.37
CA ARG A 81 10.33 -8.32 -9.68
C ARG A 81 10.90 -6.90 -9.72
N LEU A 82 10.80 -6.21 -10.86
CA LEU A 82 11.23 -4.81 -10.97
C LEU A 82 10.41 -3.88 -10.08
N LEU A 83 9.10 -4.13 -9.97
CA LEU A 83 8.21 -3.39 -9.08
C LEU A 83 8.60 -3.61 -7.61
N PHE A 84 8.89 -4.84 -7.20
CA PHE A 84 9.40 -5.13 -5.85
C PHE A 84 10.70 -4.38 -5.56
N CYS A 85 11.69 -4.44 -6.46
CA CYS A 85 12.94 -3.70 -6.30
C CYS A 85 12.69 -2.19 -6.15
N THR A 86 11.78 -1.63 -6.94
CA THR A 86 11.43 -0.20 -6.89
C THR A 86 10.76 0.18 -5.58
N ALA A 87 9.88 -0.67 -5.06
CA ALA A 87 9.19 -0.44 -3.80
C ALA A 87 10.13 -0.52 -2.59
N ILE A 88 11.13 -1.40 -2.61
CA ILE A 88 12.09 -1.60 -1.51
C ILE A 88 13.18 -0.50 -1.47
N ILE A 89 13.62 0.00 -2.63
CA ILE A 89 14.72 0.98 -2.72
C ILE A 89 14.28 2.40 -2.30
N ARG A 90 12.97 2.68 -2.35
CA ARG A 90 12.41 4.01 -2.16
C ARG A 90 12.26 4.39 -0.69
#